data_AF-A0A9D9MPE4-F1
#
_entry.id   AF-A0A9D9MPE4-F1
#
_cell.length_a   1.000
_cell.length_b   1.000
_cell.length_c   1.000
_cell.angle_alpha   90.00
_cell.angle_beta   90.00
_cell.angle_gamma   90.00
#
_symmetry.space_group_name_H-M   'P 1'
#
loop_
_entity.id
_entity.type
_entity.pdbx_description
1 polymer ?
#
loop_
_entity_poly.entity_id
_entity_poly.type
_entity_poly.pdbx_seq_one_letter_code
_entity_poly.pdbx_strand_id
1 'polypeptide(L)' 'MSHTEQDNEPVPWMQQLLDNPFLLLFLGVMIPMVVYILWGVIDILSIPMAK' A
#
# COMPACT_ATOMS: atom_id res chain seq x y z
N MET A 1 28.90 19.40 28.24
CA MET A 1 28.46 18.17 27.56
C MET A 1 27.09 17.81 28.11
N SER A 2 26.03 18.26 27.43
CA SER A 2 24.63 17.96 27.77
C SER A 2 24.13 16.90 26.80
N HIS A 3 24.32 15.63 27.15
CA HIS A 3 23.78 14.47 26.43
C HIS A 3 22.65 13.87 27.26
N THR A 4 21.42 14.34 27.06
CA THR A 4 20.23 13.67 27.59
C THR A 4 19.00 14.21 26.86
N GLU A 5 18.07 13.32 26.47
CA GLU A 5 16.64 13.57 26.20
C GLU A 5 16.14 13.57 24.73
N GLN A 6 16.95 13.26 23.71
CA GLN A 6 16.42 13.11 22.32
C GLN A 6 16.27 11.66 21.82
N ASP A 7 16.81 10.66 22.52
CA ASP A 7 16.83 9.27 22.04
C ASP A 7 15.54 8.46 22.35
N ASN A 8 14.50 9.07 22.92
CA ASN A 8 13.26 8.38 23.33
C ASN A 8 12.00 8.80 22.55
N GLU A 9 12.13 9.49 21.41
CA GLU A 9 10.97 9.77 20.58
C GLU A 9 10.47 8.48 19.88
N PRO A 10 9.15 8.18 19.93
CA PRO A 10 8.61 7.00 19.29
C PRO A 10 8.81 7.06 17.77
N VAL A 11 9.28 5.96 17.18
CA VAL A 11 9.52 5.88 15.73
C VAL A 11 8.23 6.18 14.97
N PRO A 12 8.23 7.13 14.02
CA PRO A 12 7.04 7.46 13.23
C PRO A 12 6.46 6.25 12.49
N TRP A 13 5.12 6.13 12.45
CA TRP A 13 4.44 4.99 11.84
C TRP A 13 4.75 4.80 10.36
N MET A 14 4.83 5.91 9.60
CA MET A 14 5.17 5.85 8.18
C MET A 14 6.58 5.28 7.95
N GLN A 15 7.50 5.54 8.88
CA GLN A 15 8.86 5.02 8.81
C GLN A 15 8.86 3.51 9.03
N GLN A 16 8.16 3.02 10.05
CA GLN A 16 7.99 1.57 10.29
C GLN A 16 7.33 0.84 9.10
N LEU A 17 6.41 1.51 8.38
CA LEU A 17 5.77 0.99 7.19
C LEU A 17 6.76 0.85 6.01
N LEU A 18 7.59 1.89 5.79
CA LEU A 18 8.59 1.93 4.71
C LEU A 18 9.83 1.08 5.00
N ASP A 19 10.13 0.81 6.27
CA ASP A 19 11.28 0.00 6.68
C ASP A 19 11.02 -1.51 6.56
N ASN A 20 9.79 -1.94 6.29
CA ASN A 20 9.44 -3.35 6.10
C ASN A 20 9.36 -3.72 4.60
N PRO A 21 10.40 -4.34 4.03
CA PRO A 21 10.44 -4.63 2.59
C PRO A 21 9.37 -5.64 2.15
N PHE A 22 8.96 -6.58 2.99
CA PHE A 22 7.91 -7.54 2.65
C PHE A 22 6.53 -6.88 2.64
N LEU A 23 6.29 -5.95 3.57
CA LEU A 23 5.05 -5.19 3.58
C LEU A 23 4.96 -4.28 2.36
N LEU A 24 6.06 -3.62 1.98
CA LEU A 24 6.13 -2.84 0.75
C LEU A 24 5.93 -3.71 -0.51
N LEU A 25 6.56 -4.89 -0.56
CA LEU A 25 6.37 -5.83 -1.66
C LEU A 25 4.92 -6.32 -1.74
N PHE A 26 4.33 -6.66 -0.60
CA PHE A 26 2.93 -7.08 -0.52
C PHE A 26 2.02 -5.99 -1.05
N LEU A 27 2.13 -4.76 -0.54
CA LEU A 27 1.33 -3.63 -1.02
C LEU A 27 1.60 -3.35 -2.51
N GLY A 28 2.86 -3.44 -2.95
CA GLY A 28 3.27 -3.23 -4.34
C GLY A 28 2.64 -4.21 -5.32
N VAL A 29 2.39 -5.46 -4.92
CA VAL A 29 1.70 -6.46 -5.74
C VAL A 29 0.18 -6.40 -5.54
N MET A 30 -0.28 -6.23 -4.30
CA MET A 30 -1.71 -6.26 -3.95
C MET A 30 -2.48 -5.08 -4.50
N ILE A 31 -1.91 -3.87 -4.45
CA ILE A 31 -2.58 -2.65 -4.96
C ILE A 31 -2.92 -2.80 -6.45
N PRO A 32 -1.96 -3.05 -7.36
CA PRO A 32 -2.29 -3.20 -8.77
C PRO A 32 -3.18 -4.41 -9.01
N MET A 33 -2.98 -5.52 -8.30
CA MET A 33 -3.85 -6.69 -8.42
C MET A 33 -5.32 -6.33 -8.16
N VAL A 34 -5.62 -5.66 -7.03
CA VAL A 34 -6.99 -5.27 -6.69
C VAL A 34 -7.53 -4.23 -7.68
N VAL A 35 -6.74 -3.22 -8.03
CA VAL A 35 -7.15 -2.17 -8.97
C VAL A 35 -7.50 -2.76 -10.33
N TYR A 36 -6.65 -3.62 -10.90
CA TYR A 36 -6.91 -4.24 -12.20
C TYR A 36 -8.06 -5.23 -12.17
N ILE A 37 -8.26 -5.97 -11.09
CA ILE A 37 -9.43 -6.85 -10.94
C ILE A 37 -10.71 -6.01 -10.93
N LEU A 38 -10.78 -4.98 -10.08
CA LEU A 38 -11.96 -4.13 -9.99
C LEU A 38 -12.24 -3.42 -11.31
N TRP A 39 -11.21 -2.87 -11.94
CA TRP A 39 -11.32 -2.24 -13.25
C TRP A 39 -11.80 -3.22 -14.32
N GLY A 40 -11.23 -4.43 -14.40
CA GLY A 40 -11.64 -5.45 -15.34
C GLY A 40 -13.09 -5.94 -15.12
N VAL A 41 -13.55 -6.03 -13.88
CA VAL A 41 -14.95 -6.33 -13.57
C VAL A 41 -15.88 -5.24 -14.08
N ILE A 42 -15.55 -3.96 -13.85
CA ILE A 42 -16.34 -2.83 -14.37
C ILE A 42 -16.38 -2.87 -15.90
N ASP A 43 -15.26 -3.16 -16.55
CA ASP A 43 -15.16 -3.24 -18.00
C ASP A 43 -16.07 -4.35 -18.56
N ILE A 44 -16.03 -5.55 -17.99
CA ILE A 44 -16.90 -6.68 -18.37
C ILE A 44 -18.38 -6.33 -18.18
N LEU A 45 -18.76 -5.74 -17.04
CA LEU A 45 -20.15 -5.37 -16.76
C LEU A 45 -20.67 -4.26 -17.68
N SER A 46 -19.77 -3.47 -18.26
CA SER A 46 -20.11 -2.37 -19.17
C SER A 46 -20.26 -2.84 -20.63
N ILE A 47 -19.93 -4.10 -20.94
CA ILE A 47 -20.10 -4.65 -22.30
C ILE A 47 -21.61 -4.79 -22.59
N PRO A 48 -22.13 -4.12 -23.63
CA PRO A 48 -23.53 -4.27 -24.02
C PRO A 48 -23.77 -5.69 -24.52
N MET A 49 -24.80 -6.35 -24.01
CA MET A 49 -25.22 -7.67 -24.48
C MET A 49 -25.67 -7.57 -25.93
N ALA A 50 -25.17 -8.48 -26.78
CA ALA A 50 -25.58 -8.56 -28.18
C ALA A 50 -27.10 -8.79 -28.27
N LYS A 51 -27.75 -8.09 -29.20
CA LYS A 51 -29.19 -8.17 -29.44
C LYS A 51 -29.59 -9.45 -30.17
#